data_AF-A0A1D2UJM7-F1
#
_entry.id   AF-A0A1D2UJM7-F1
#
_cell.length_a   1.000
_cell.length_b   1.000
_cell.length_c   1.000
_cell.angle_alpha   90.00
_cell.angle_beta   90.00
_cell.angle_gamma   90.00
#
_symmetry.space_group_name_H-M   'P 1'
#
loop_
_entity.id
_entity.type
_entity.pdbx_description
1 polymer ?
#
loop_
_entity_poly.entity_id
_entity_poly.type
_entity_poly.pdbx_seq_one_letter_code
_entity_poly.pdbx_strand_id
1 'polypeptide(L)'
;MWWAYFVLVSLTTISSWFQIHSVLDGILAVFNGYGLVGLWGYLRRTAIGWRRFWVLYLVLFSVAAVYSVGLVAWAAVVSRTAMLYYMIVATTLLCIPQWLALWRYGFRSAPIWQAARVAP
;
A
#
# COMPACT_ATOMS: atom_id res chain seq x y z
N MET A 1 -7.63 14.22 6.52
CA MET A 1 -7.72 12.75 6.71
C MET A 1 -6.60 11.99 5.99
N TRP A 2 -6.41 12.15 4.67
CA TRP A 2 -5.34 11.44 3.94
C TRP A 2 -3.90 11.69 4.43
N TRP A 3 -3.59 12.90 4.92
CA TRP A 3 -2.29 13.20 5.53
C TRP A 3 -2.03 12.45 6.84
N ALA A 4 -3.03 12.34 7.71
CA ALA A 4 -2.91 11.57 8.95
C ALA A 4 -2.72 10.07 8.65
N TYR A 5 -3.46 9.56 7.66
CA TYR A 5 -3.27 8.21 7.15
C TYR A 5 -1.85 7.99 6.59
N PHE A 6 -1.33 8.93 5.80
CA PHE A 6 0.04 8.87 5.29
C PHE A 6 1.09 8.79 6.41
N VAL A 7 0.95 9.60 7.46
CA VAL A 7 1.86 9.55 8.63
C VAL A 7 1.80 8.17 9.28
N LEU A 8 0.60 7.64 9.50
CA LEU A 8 0.40 6.33 10.13
C LEU A 8 1.03 5.21 9.28
N VAL A 9 0.75 5.17 7.98
CA VAL A 9 1.34 4.16 7.08
C VAL A 9 2.86 4.31 6.99
N SER A 10 3.37 5.54 6.97
CA SER A 10 4.82 5.79 6.95
C SER A 10 5.50 5.22 8.20
N LEU A 11 4.94 5.46 9.39
CA LEU A 11 5.45 4.90 10.65
C LEU A 11 5.39 3.38 10.65
N THR A 12 4.29 2.78 10.19
CA THR A 12 4.18 1.30 10.11
C THR A 12 5.18 0.71 9.09
N THR A 13 5.43 1.40 7.98
CA THR A 13 6.38 0.94 6.97
C THR A 13 7.81 1.05 7.47
N ILE A 14 8.20 2.19 8.05
CA ILE A 14 9.54 2.39 8.61
C ILE A 14 9.81 1.43 9.77
N SER A 15 8.84 1.22 10.67
CA SER A 15 8.98 0.25 11.75
C SER A 15 9.18 -1.18 11.23
N SER A 16 8.52 -1.57 10.14
CA SER A 16 8.71 -2.89 9.52
C SER A 16 10.15 -3.11 9.00
N TRP A 17 10.88 -2.05 8.65
CA TRP A 17 12.26 -2.17 8.15
C TRP A 17 13.24 -2.63 9.23
N PHE A 18 12.96 -2.33 10.50
CA PHE A 18 13.75 -2.82 11.63
C PHE A 18 13.53 -4.31 11.92
N GLN A 19 12.57 -4.95 11.25
CA GLN A 19 12.26 -6.38 11.39
C GLN A 19 12.56 -7.19 10.13
N ILE A 20 13.42 -6.69 9.24
CA ILE A 20 13.85 -7.44 8.06
C ILE A 20 14.85 -8.53 8.50
N HIS A 21 14.42 -9.80 8.45
CA HIS A 21 15.25 -10.95 8.79
C HIS A 21 15.55 -11.84 7.58
N SER A 22 14.84 -11.63 6.46
CA SER A 22 15.00 -12.40 5.23
C SER A 22 14.99 -11.52 3.98
N VAL A 23 15.48 -12.06 2.87
CA VAL A 23 15.42 -11.41 1.56
C VAL A 23 13.97 -11.14 1.15
N LEU A 24 13.05 -12.05 1.49
CA LEU A 24 11.63 -11.88 1.24
C LEU A 24 11.07 -10.65 1.98
N ASP A 25 11.44 -10.47 3.26
CA ASP A 25 11.02 -9.30 4.04
C ASP A 25 11.54 -8.01 3.43
N GLY A 26 12.78 -8.02 2.93
CA GLY A 26 13.38 -6.89 2.21
C GLY A 26 12.61 -6.55 0.94
N ILE A 27 12.22 -7.54 0.14
CA ILE A 27 11.40 -7.34 -1.07
C ILE A 27 10.02 -6.77 -0.71
N LEU A 28 9.38 -7.30 0.32
CA LEU A 28 8.09 -6.81 0.80
C LEU A 28 8.19 -5.38 1.34
N ALA A 29 9.27 -5.04 2.05
CA ALA A 29 9.55 -3.69 2.52
C ALA A 29 9.69 -2.69 1.38
N VAL A 30 10.42 -3.05 0.32
CA VAL A 30 10.52 -2.24 -0.91
C VAL A 30 9.15 -2.09 -1.58
N PHE A 31 8.39 -3.19 -1.66
CA PHE A 31 7.06 -3.19 -2.26
C PHE A 31 6.09 -2.26 -1.51
N ASN A 32 6.11 -2.27 -0.16
CA ASN A 32 5.35 -1.31 0.66
C ASN A 32 5.84 0.13 0.49
N GLY A 33 7.15 0.32 0.32
CA GLY A 33 7.75 1.62 0.02
C GLY A 33 7.18 2.25 -1.25
N TYR A 34 6.98 1.47 -2.33
CA TYR A 34 6.29 1.97 -3.52
C TYR A 34 4.86 2.44 -3.23
N GLY A 35 4.17 1.79 -2.31
CA GLY A 35 2.84 2.21 -1.85
C GLY A 35 2.87 3.62 -1.25
N LEU A 36 3.86 3.91 -0.39
CA LEU A 36 4.07 5.24 0.16
C LEU A 36 4.35 6.28 -0.92
N VAL A 37 5.18 5.95 -1.91
CA VAL A 37 5.49 6.83 -3.04
C VAL A 37 4.22 7.14 -3.85
N GLY A 38 3.38 6.15 -4.10
CA GLY A 38 2.10 6.35 -4.80
C GLY A 38 1.12 7.22 -4.02
N LEU A 39 1.02 7.00 -2.71
CA LEU A 39 0.21 7.82 -1.81
C LEU A 39 0.72 9.26 -1.73
N TRP A 40 2.04 9.45 -1.70
CA TRP A 40 2.68 10.76 -1.73
C TRP A 40 2.37 11.50 -3.04
N GLY A 41 2.54 10.83 -4.19
CA GLY A 41 2.20 11.38 -5.50
C GLY A 41 0.73 11.79 -5.60
N TYR A 42 -0.17 10.98 -5.05
CA TYR A 42 -1.59 11.33 -4.94
C TYR A 42 -1.83 12.58 -4.08
N LEU A 43 -1.25 12.63 -2.87
CA LEU A 43 -1.40 13.74 -1.94
C LEU A 43 -0.85 15.07 -2.48
N ARG A 44 0.33 15.02 -3.10
CA ARG A 44 1.00 16.19 -3.69
C ARG A 44 0.47 16.55 -5.07
N ARG A 45 -0.42 15.73 -5.64
CA ARG A 45 -0.92 15.84 -7.01
C ARG A 45 0.21 15.85 -8.04
N THR A 46 1.29 15.13 -7.77
CA THR A 46 2.48 15.06 -8.63
C THR A 46 2.53 13.71 -9.33
N ALA A 47 2.81 13.73 -10.64
CA ALA A 47 3.08 12.50 -11.36
C ALA A 47 4.48 12.01 -11.03
N ILE A 48 4.57 10.81 -10.47
CA ILE A 48 5.83 10.13 -10.15
C ILE A 48 5.90 8.87 -10.99
N GLY A 49 6.94 8.70 -11.80
CA GLY A 49 7.08 7.53 -12.68
C GLY A 49 5.97 7.47 -13.76
N TRP A 50 5.57 6.26 -14.15
CA TRP A 50 4.68 6.06 -15.30
C TRP A 50 3.28 5.61 -14.84
N ARG A 51 2.22 6.15 -15.44
CA ARG A 51 0.82 5.77 -15.08
C ARG A 51 0.57 4.26 -15.14
N ARG A 52 1.10 3.58 -16.17
CA ARG A 52 0.95 2.14 -16.37
C ARG A 52 1.60 1.33 -15.24
N PHE A 53 2.73 1.80 -14.69
CA PHE A 53 3.36 1.17 -13.54
C PHE A 53 2.42 1.16 -12.34
N TRP A 54 1.76 2.29 -12.03
CA TRP A 54 0.82 2.36 -10.90
C TRP A 54 -0.43 1.50 -11.08
N VAL A 55 -0.88 1.35 -12.32
CA VAL A 55 -1.97 0.42 -12.65
C VAL A 55 -1.56 -1.03 -12.38
N LEU A 56 -0.38 -1.45 -12.85
CA LEU A 56 0.15 -2.80 -12.58
C LEU A 56 0.42 -3.01 -11.08
N TYR A 57 0.99 -2.01 -10.44
CA TYR A 57 1.25 -2.02 -9.00
C TYR A 57 -0.03 -2.18 -8.19
N LEU A 58 -1.14 -1.53 -8.57
CA LEU A 58 -2.44 -1.71 -7.90
C LEU A 58 -2.91 -3.17 -7.99
N VAL A 59 -2.73 -3.83 -9.14
CA VAL A 59 -3.10 -5.24 -9.32
C VAL A 59 -2.26 -6.12 -8.40
N LEU A 60 -0.94 -5.94 -8.40
CA LEU A 60 -0.03 -6.68 -7.53
C LEU A 60 -0.33 -6.44 -6.04
N PHE A 61 -0.61 -5.19 -5.66
CA PHE A 61 -1.01 -4.83 -4.30
C PHE A 61 -2.32 -5.51 -3.89
N SER A 62 -3.29 -5.62 -4.80
CA SER A 62 -4.56 -6.30 -4.54
C SER A 62 -4.34 -7.79 -4.30
N VAL A 63 -3.52 -8.44 -5.11
CA VAL A 63 -3.15 -9.86 -4.95
C VAL A 63 -2.43 -10.08 -3.61
N ALA A 64 -1.46 -9.23 -3.29
CA ALA A 64 -0.73 -9.28 -2.03
C ALA A 64 -1.65 -9.09 -0.82
N ALA A 65 -2.57 -8.11 -0.86
CA ALA A 65 -3.51 -7.85 0.21
C ALA A 65 -4.46 -9.04 0.46
N VAL A 66 -5.01 -9.63 -0.61
CA VAL A 66 -5.87 -10.81 -0.50
C VAL A 66 -5.11 -12.00 0.09
N TYR A 67 -3.88 -12.24 -0.39
CA TYR A 67 -3.03 -13.31 0.13
C TYR A 67 -2.71 -13.11 1.61
N SER A 68 -2.28 -11.91 2.01
CA SER A 68 -1.94 -11.61 3.41
C SER A 68 -3.14 -11.75 4.34
N VAL A 69 -4.31 -11.20 3.96
CA VAL A 69 -5.53 -11.33 4.76
C VAL A 69 -5.96 -12.79 4.87
N GLY A 70 -5.91 -13.55 3.78
CA GLY A 70 -6.23 -14.98 3.77
C GLY A 70 -5.29 -15.80 4.67
N LEU A 71 -3.98 -15.49 4.65
CA LEU A 71 -3.00 -16.17 5.48
C LEU A 71 -3.20 -15.87 6.97
N VAL A 72 -3.48 -14.62 7.35
CA VAL A 72 -3.76 -14.26 8.76
C VAL A 72 -5.10 -14.87 9.20
N ALA A 73 -6.12 -14.91 8.33
CA ALA A 73 -7.39 -15.57 8.62
C ALA A 73 -7.22 -17.08 8.85
N TRP A 74 -6.45 -17.74 7.99
CA TRP A 74 -6.10 -19.16 8.16
C TRP A 74 -5.38 -19.39 9.49
N ALA A 75 -4.36 -18.59 9.80
CA ALA A 75 -3.62 -18.68 11.06
C ALA A 75 -4.55 -18.46 12.28
N ALA A 76 -5.48 -17.50 12.20
CA ALA A 76 -6.46 -17.23 13.26
C ALA A 76 -7.39 -18.42 13.53
N VAL A 77 -7.80 -19.14 12.47
CA VAL A 77 -8.63 -20.35 12.59
C VAL A 77 -7.85 -21.48 13.25
N VAL A 78 -6.59 -21.69 12.84
CA VAL A 78 -5.75 -22.79 13.34
C VAL A 78 -5.33 -22.56 14.79
N SER A 79 -4.86 -21.36 15.13
CA SER A 79 -4.29 -21.10 16.47
C SER A 79 -5.33 -20.62 17.50
N ARG A 80 -6.57 -20.32 17.06
CA ARG A 80 -7.66 -19.75 17.88
C ARG A 80 -7.27 -18.52 18.71
N THR A 81 -6.22 -17.81 18.31
CA THR A 81 -5.66 -16.70 19.10
C THR A 81 -6.40 -15.40 18.78
N ALA A 82 -7.00 -14.77 19.81
CA ALA A 82 -7.70 -13.48 19.67
C ALA A 82 -6.84 -12.39 19.00
N MET A 83 -5.53 -12.39 19.26
CA MET A 83 -4.55 -11.47 18.66
C MET A 83 -4.59 -11.47 17.12
N LEU A 84 -4.77 -12.62 16.48
CA LEU A 84 -4.77 -12.71 15.02
C LEU A 84 -6.04 -12.09 14.41
N TYR A 85 -7.17 -12.14 15.10
CA TYR A 85 -8.39 -11.43 14.67
C TYR A 85 -8.18 -9.90 14.67
N TYR A 86 -7.49 -9.36 15.69
CA TYR A 86 -7.13 -7.95 15.70
C TYR A 86 -6.16 -7.58 14.56
N MET A 87 -5.23 -8.48 14.22
CA MET A 87 -4.32 -8.26 13.09
C MET A 87 -5.07 -8.21 11.75
N ILE A 88 -6.07 -9.08 11.53
CA ILE A 88 -6.91 -9.03 10.31
C ILE A 88 -7.60 -7.67 10.18
N VAL A 89 -8.21 -7.19 11.27
CA VAL A 89 -8.91 -5.89 11.26
C VAL A 89 -7.91 -4.76 10.99
N ALA A 90 -6.77 -4.75 11.66
CA ALA A 90 -5.73 -3.74 11.47
C ALA A 90 -5.19 -3.74 10.03
N THR A 91 -4.83 -4.91 9.48
CA THR A 91 -4.34 -5.03 8.10
C THR A 91 -5.38 -4.56 7.10
N THR A 92 -6.65 -4.91 7.30
CA THR A 92 -7.75 -4.49 6.41
C THR A 92 -7.95 -2.98 6.43
N LEU A 93 -7.95 -2.37 7.62
CA LEU A 93 -8.09 -0.92 7.80
C LEU A 93 -6.91 -0.14 7.20
N LEU A 94 -5.72 -0.74 7.12
CA LEU A 94 -4.56 -0.13 6.46
C LEU A 94 -4.58 -0.35 4.94
N CYS A 95 -4.98 -1.53 4.46
CA CYS A 95 -4.96 -1.86 3.03
C CYS A 95 -6.07 -1.14 2.23
N ILE A 96 -7.28 -1.00 2.77
CA ILE A 96 -8.42 -0.41 2.03
C ILE A 96 -8.15 1.05 1.60
N PRO A 97 -7.72 1.96 2.51
CA PRO A 97 -7.45 3.33 2.10
C PRO A 97 -6.24 3.42 1.15
N GLN A 98 -5.23 2.56 1.33
CA GLN A 98 -4.07 2.48 0.42
C GLN A 98 -4.52 2.13 -0.99
N TRP A 99 -5.34 1.09 -1.10
CA TRP A 99 -5.91 0.62 -2.36
C TRP A 99 -6.72 1.73 -3.04
N LEU A 100 -7.58 2.42 -2.27
CA LEU A 100 -8.38 3.52 -2.79
C LEU A 100 -7.51 4.70 -3.28
N ALA A 101 -6.44 5.04 -2.56
CA ALA A 101 -5.51 6.09 -2.97
C ALA A 101 -4.81 5.73 -4.29
N LEU A 102 -4.28 4.50 -4.39
CA LEU A 102 -3.61 4.01 -5.59
C LEU A 102 -4.56 3.92 -6.79
N TRP A 103 -5.80 3.47 -6.58
CA TRP A 103 -6.83 3.46 -7.61
C TRP A 103 -7.16 4.87 -8.11
N ARG A 104 -7.37 5.82 -7.19
CA ARG A 104 -7.60 7.23 -7.56
C ARG A 104 -6.41 7.79 -8.32
N TYR A 105 -5.20 7.52 -7.85
CA TYR A 105 -3.97 7.98 -8.46
C TYR A 105 -3.78 7.44 -9.88
N GLY A 106 -3.90 6.12 -10.09
CA GLY A 106 -3.68 5.48 -11.39
C GLY A 106 -4.82 5.70 -12.40
N PHE A 107 -6.08 5.72 -11.95
CA PHE A 107 -7.24 5.70 -12.85
C PHE A 107 -8.03 7.00 -12.89
N ARG A 108 -8.30 7.61 -11.73
CA ARG A 108 -9.26 8.73 -11.62
C ARG A 108 -8.64 10.12 -11.73
N SER A 109 -7.35 10.25 -11.41
CA SER A 109 -6.64 11.52 -11.43
C SER A 109 -6.03 11.83 -12.81
N ALA A 110 -6.85 11.83 -13.87
CA ALA A 110 -6.41 12.18 -15.22
C ALA A 110 -5.65 13.53 -15.32
N PRO A 111 -6.04 14.60 -14.58
CA PRO A 111 -5.33 15.87 -14.63
C PRO A 111 -3.86 15.78 -14.19
N ILE A 112 -3.53 14.93 -13.21
CA ILE A 112 -2.14 14.75 -12.73
C ILE A 112 -1.27 14.20 -13.88
N TRP A 113 -1.78 13.21 -14.60
CA TRP A 113 -1.07 12.54 -15.68
C TRP A 113 -1.12 13.27 -17.02
N GLN A 114 -2.06 14.21 -17.18
CA GLN A 114 -2.12 15.12 -18.32
C GLN A 114 -1.16 16.28 -18.11
N ALA A 115 -1.19 16.93 -16.94
CA ALA A 115 -0.27 18.02 -16.58
C ALA A 115 1.20 17.62 -16.73
N ALA A 116 1.55 16.39 -16.32
CA ALA A 116 2.92 15.88 -16.46
C ALA A 116 3.37 15.61 -17.91
N ARG A 117 2.44 15.50 -18.87
CA ARG A 117 2.77 15.35 -20.30
C ARG A 117 3.00 16.69 -21.01
N VAL A 118 2.54 17.78 -20.41
CA VAL A 118 2.67 19.16 -20.94
C VAL A 118 3.69 19.99 -20.18
N ALA A 119 4.21 19.49 -19.05
CA ALA A 119 5.34 20.11 -18.36
C ALA A 119 6.60 19.95 -19.22
N PRO A 120 7.33 21.06 -19.52
CA PRO A 120 8.53 21.06 -20.35
C PRO A 120 9.70 20.30 -19.72
#